data_AF-A0A2G5V896-F1
#
_entry.id   AF-A0A2G5V896-F1
#
_cell.length_a   1.000
_cell.length_b   1.000
_cell.length_c   1.000
_cell.angle_alpha   90.00
_cell.angle_beta   90.00
_cell.angle_gamma   90.00
#
_symmetry.space_group_name_H-M   'P 1'
#
loop_
_entity.id
_entity.type
_entity.pdbx_description
1 polymer ?
#
loop_
_entity_poly.entity_id
_entity_poly.type
_entity_poly.pdbx_seq_one_letter_code
_entity_poly.pdbx_strand_id
1 'polypeptide(L)'
;MPPTSYDFAIHYLEIVIKRLIEDQGFHFISRGAIKKLAGILRGILEKYGESTRLFMEHAGRTKPIVEDAVAVLKLKKVNIREIRDYAKHATPEMVGINVKLFQCSLFSKRLPISIPKLYLAFQEMS
;
A
#
# COMPACT_ATOMS: atom_id res chain seq x y z
N MET A 1 -17.92 -22.23 -7.44
CA MET A 1 -16.98 -21.47 -8.29
C MET A 1 -15.65 -21.40 -7.56
N PRO A 2 -14.50 -21.64 -8.21
CA PRO A 2 -13.20 -21.46 -7.57
C PRO A 2 -12.98 -19.98 -7.22
N PRO A 3 -12.24 -19.67 -6.13
CA PRO A 3 -11.93 -18.30 -5.76
C PRO A 3 -11.13 -17.61 -6.86
N THR A 4 -11.50 -16.37 -7.17
CA THR A 4 -10.81 -15.54 -8.16
C THR A 4 -9.54 -14.91 -7.57
N SER A 5 -8.65 -14.41 -8.43
CA SER A 5 -7.50 -13.61 -7.99
C SER A 5 -7.90 -12.36 -7.22
N TYR A 6 -9.07 -11.81 -7.53
CA TYR A 6 -9.66 -10.70 -6.79
C TYR A 6 -10.06 -11.11 -5.37
N ASP A 7 -10.72 -12.25 -5.20
CA ASP A 7 -11.10 -12.77 -3.88
C ASP A 7 -9.87 -13.02 -3.00
N PHE A 8 -8.78 -13.51 -3.60
CA PHE A 8 -7.50 -13.68 -2.91
C PHE A 8 -6.90 -12.34 -2.46
N ALA A 9 -6.91 -11.31 -3.30
CA ALA A 9 -6.39 -9.98 -2.95
C ALA A 9 -7.19 -9.34 -1.79
N ILE A 10 -8.51 -9.48 -1.80
CA ILE A 10 -9.37 -9.00 -0.71
C ILE A 10 -9.08 -9.77 0.58
N HIS A 11 -8.95 -11.10 0.50
CA HIS A 11 -8.61 -11.91 1.67
C HIS A 11 -7.23 -11.55 2.23
N TYR A 12 -6.26 -11.24 1.37
CA TYR A 12 -4.94 -10.78 1.80
C TYR A 12 -5.01 -9.43 2.53
N LEU A 13 -5.81 -8.48 2.04
CA LEU A 13 -6.04 -7.20 2.74
C LEU A 13 -6.68 -7.41 4.11
N GLU A 14 -7.63 -8.35 4.26
CA GLU A 14 -8.20 -8.71 5.56
C GLU A 14 -7.13 -9.24 6.52
N ILE A 15 -6.19 -10.07 6.04
CA ILE A 15 -5.07 -10.59 6.85
C ILE A 15 -4.14 -9.46 7.30
N VAL A 16 -3.76 -8.56 6.37
CA VAL A 16 -2.88 -7.41 6.69
C VAL A 16 -3.53 -6.54 7.77
N ILE A 17 -4.81 -6.22 7.63
CA ILE A 17 -5.53 -5.40 8.62
C ILE A 17 -5.61 -6.09 9.96
N LYS A 18 -5.90 -7.39 9.99
CA LYS A 18 -5.92 -8.14 11.24
C LYS A 18 -4.58 -8.03 11.97
N ARG A 19 -3.46 -8.22 11.28
CA ARG A 19 -2.12 -8.12 11.87
C ARG A 19 -1.77 -6.71 12.33
N LEU A 20 -2.09 -5.70 11.52
CA LEU A 20 -1.90 -4.29 11.90
C LEU A 20 -2.64 -3.96 13.18
N ILE A 21 -3.82 -4.53 13.39
CA ILE A 21 -4.58 -4.26 14.61
C ILE A 21 -4.09 -5.10 15.81
N GLU A 22 -3.67 -6.35 15.58
CA GLU A 22 -3.01 -7.17 16.61
C GLU A 22 -1.72 -6.54 17.11
N ASP A 23 -0.94 -5.91 16.22
CA ASP A 23 0.26 -5.15 16.54
C ASP A 23 -0.02 -3.94 17.45
N GLN A 24 -1.20 -3.33 17.30
CA GLN A 24 -1.65 -2.25 18.20
C GLN A 24 -2.21 -2.77 19.54
N GLY A 25 -2.12 -4.09 19.80
CA GLY A 25 -2.54 -4.71 21.06
C GLY A 25 -4.01 -5.15 21.12
N PHE A 26 -4.74 -5.08 20.01
CA PHE A 26 -6.14 -5.50 19.96
C PHE A 26 -6.26 -6.95 19.47
N HIS A 27 -6.57 -7.86 20.40
CA HIS A 27 -6.67 -9.29 20.09
C HIS A 27 -8.07 -9.75 19.65
N PHE A 28 -9.12 -8.98 19.97
CA PHE A 28 -10.50 -9.36 19.70
C PHE A 28 -11.20 -8.31 18.85
N ILE A 29 -11.38 -8.62 17.56
CA ILE A 29 -12.09 -7.76 16.61
C ILE A 29 -13.09 -8.57 15.80
N SER A 30 -14.26 -7.96 15.58
CA SER A 30 -15.29 -8.56 14.75
C SER A 30 -14.82 -8.70 13.30
N ARG A 31 -15.13 -9.86 12.70
CA ARG A 31 -14.86 -10.11 11.28
C ARG A 31 -15.50 -9.04 10.37
N GLY A 32 -16.66 -8.51 10.76
CA GLY A 32 -17.32 -7.42 10.03
C GLY A 32 -16.52 -6.12 10.01
N ALA A 33 -15.85 -5.76 11.10
CA ALA A 33 -14.99 -4.58 11.16
C ALA A 33 -13.75 -4.74 10.27
N ILE A 34 -13.09 -5.91 10.30
CA ILE A 34 -11.93 -6.21 9.44
C ILE A 34 -12.31 -6.05 7.96
N LYS A 35 -13.45 -6.61 7.54
CA LYS A 35 -13.96 -6.48 6.18
C LYS A 35 -14.22 -5.04 5.75
N LYS A 36 -14.83 -4.24 6.64
CA LYS A 36 -15.10 -2.82 6.37
C LYS A 36 -13.79 -2.04 6.21
N LEU A 37 -12.83 -2.25 7.12
CA LEU A 37 -11.51 -1.62 7.04
C LEU A 37 -10.77 -2.04 5.76
N ALA A 38 -10.88 -3.30 5.33
CA ALA A 38 -10.30 -3.77 4.07
C ALA A 38 -10.89 -3.06 2.85
N GLY A 39 -12.21 -2.87 2.84
CA GLY A 39 -12.89 -2.10 1.81
C GLY A 39 -12.46 -0.63 1.79
N ILE A 40 -12.34 0.00 2.95
CA ILE A 40 -11.89 1.40 3.07
C ILE A 40 -10.45 1.53 2.57
N LEU A 41 -9.54 0.67 3.02
CA LEU A 41 -8.14 0.68 2.61
C LEU A 41 -8.01 0.50 1.10
N ARG A 42 -8.75 -0.44 0.51
CA ARG A 42 -8.79 -0.64 -0.94
C ARG A 42 -9.21 0.64 -1.67
N GLY A 43 -10.30 1.26 -1.23
CA GLY A 43 -10.80 2.50 -1.85
C GLY A 43 -9.82 3.68 -1.72
N ILE A 44 -9.03 3.73 -0.64
CA ILE A 44 -7.96 4.73 -0.49
C ILE A 44 -6.83 4.45 -1.49
N LEU A 45 -6.37 3.19 -1.60
CA LEU A 45 -5.32 2.78 -2.53
C LEU A 45 -5.70 3.04 -3.99
N GLU A 46 -6.96 2.76 -4.37
CA GLU A 46 -7.51 3.06 -5.69
C GLU A 46 -7.44 4.57 -5.99
N LYS A 47 -7.93 5.41 -5.07
CA LYS A 47 -7.87 6.87 -5.22
C LYS A 47 -6.44 7.41 -5.31
N TYR A 48 -5.50 6.80 -4.59
CA TYR A 48 -4.09 7.20 -4.63
C TYR A 48 -3.46 6.80 -5.97
N GLY A 49 -3.76 5.61 -6.48
CA GLY A 49 -3.35 5.16 -7.80
C GLY A 49 -3.88 6.06 -8.92
N GLU A 50 -5.17 6.42 -8.87
CA GLU A 50 -5.79 7.37 -9.81
C GLU A 50 -5.12 8.74 -9.75
N SER A 51 -4.91 9.29 -8.55
CA SER A 51 -4.25 10.59 -8.39
C SER A 51 -2.81 10.56 -8.91
N THR A 52 -2.08 9.47 -8.65
CA THR A 52 -0.69 9.30 -9.11
C THR A 52 -0.62 9.24 -10.63
N ARG A 53 -1.57 8.53 -11.24
CA ARG A 53 -1.73 8.48 -12.69
C ARG A 53 -1.98 9.88 -13.27
N LEU A 54 -2.83 10.69 -12.65
CA LEU A 54 -3.06 12.06 -13.10
C LEU A 54 -1.80 12.91 -13.06
N PHE A 55 -1.00 12.86 -11.98
CA PHE A 55 0.26 13.60 -11.90
C PHE A 55 1.24 13.20 -13.00
N MET A 56 1.37 11.89 -13.25
CA MET A 56 2.17 11.35 -14.34
C MET A 56 1.69 11.86 -15.71
N GLU A 57 0.38 11.83 -15.96
CA GLU A 57 -0.22 12.29 -17.22
C GLU A 57 -0.02 13.80 -17.44
N HIS A 58 -0.15 14.62 -16.38
CA HIS A 58 0.13 16.05 -16.43
C HIS A 58 1.59 16.35 -16.74
N ALA A 59 2.51 15.49 -16.32
CA ALA A 59 3.93 15.59 -16.63
C ALA A 59 4.29 15.04 -18.03
N GLY A 60 3.31 14.63 -18.84
CA GLY A 60 3.52 14.03 -20.16
C GLY A 60 4.19 12.66 -20.12
N ARG A 61 4.26 12.01 -18.95
CA ARG A 61 4.88 10.69 -18.77
C ARG A 61 3.83 9.59 -18.88
N THR A 62 4.28 8.39 -19.25
CA THR A 62 3.45 7.16 -19.26
C THR A 62 3.79 6.23 -18.09
N LYS A 63 4.85 6.56 -17.35
CA LYS A 63 5.26 5.85 -16.14
C LYS A 63 5.34 6.85 -14.97
N PRO A 64 4.68 6.55 -13.84
CA PRO A 64 4.85 7.26 -12.58
C PRO A 64 6.28 7.12 -12.06
N ILE A 65 6.76 8.19 -11.44
CA ILE A 65 7.98 8.24 -10.65
C ILE A 65 7.63 8.38 -9.17
N VAL A 66 8.63 8.28 -8.28
CA VAL A 66 8.38 8.35 -6.83
C VAL A 66 7.81 9.70 -6.43
N GLU A 67 8.27 10.76 -7.08
CA GLU A 67 7.84 12.14 -6.86
C GLU A 67 6.34 12.32 -7.12
N ASP A 68 5.75 11.58 -8.06
CA ASP A 68 4.29 11.60 -8.29
C ASP A 68 3.56 11.02 -7.09
N ALA A 69 4.02 9.89 -6.56
CA ALA A 69 3.43 9.25 -5.39
C ALA A 69 3.60 10.13 -4.15
N VAL A 70 4.77 10.75 -3.97
CA VAL A 70 5.04 11.70 -2.87
C VAL A 70 4.16 12.95 -3.02
N ALA A 71 3.96 13.47 -4.23
CA ALA A 71 3.07 14.60 -4.50
C ALA A 71 1.62 14.26 -4.12
N VAL A 72 1.15 13.06 -4.43
CA VAL A 72 -0.18 12.58 -4.01
C VAL A 72 -0.29 12.46 -2.49
N LEU A 73 0.72 11.90 -1.82
CA LEU A 73 0.73 11.81 -0.35
C LEU A 73 0.66 13.20 0.30
N LYS A 74 1.43 14.16 -0.22
CA LYS A 74 1.38 15.57 0.21
C LYS A 74 0.01 16.19 -0.07
N LEU A 75 -0.57 15.96 -1.25
CA LEU A 75 -1.91 16.45 -1.62
C LEU A 75 -3.00 15.91 -0.69
N LYS A 76 -2.86 14.65 -0.25
CA LYS A 76 -3.77 14.01 0.71
C LYS A 76 -3.44 14.31 2.17
N LYS A 77 -2.52 15.26 2.43
CA LYS A 77 -2.08 15.72 3.76
C LYS A 77 -1.49 14.61 4.63
N VAL A 78 -0.86 13.61 4.02
CA VAL A 78 -0.16 12.55 4.74
C VAL A 78 1.22 13.07 5.17
N ASN A 79 1.56 12.91 6.43
CA ASN A 79 2.85 13.32 6.96
C ASN A 79 3.95 12.33 6.55
N ILE A 80 4.79 12.73 5.59
CA ILE A 80 5.88 11.89 5.08
C ILE A 80 6.89 11.52 6.18
N ARG A 81 7.10 12.40 7.18
CA ARG A 81 8.03 12.12 8.29
C ARG A 81 7.53 10.96 9.15
N GLU A 82 6.23 10.95 9.45
CA GLU A 82 5.58 9.86 10.19
C GLU A 82 5.62 8.55 9.41
N ILE A 83 5.45 8.56 8.08
CA ILE A 83 5.63 7.37 7.25
C ILE A 83 7.04 6.81 7.42
N ARG A 84 8.07 7.67 7.35
CA ARG A 84 9.47 7.27 7.49
C ARG A 84 9.75 6.68 8.87
N ASP A 85 9.23 7.31 9.92
CA ASP A 85 9.44 6.84 11.29
C ASP A 85 8.67 5.53 11.54
N TYR A 86 7.44 5.40 11.03
CA TYR A 86 6.69 4.14 11.03
C TYR A 86 7.42 3.02 10.28
N ALA A 87 8.03 3.32 9.13
CA ALA A 87 8.77 2.34 8.33
C ALA A 87 9.99 1.75 9.04
N LYS A 88 10.54 2.41 10.08
CA LYS A 88 11.61 1.85 10.92
C LYS A 88 11.11 0.74 11.85
N HIS A 89 9.83 0.79 12.22
CA HIS A 89 9.20 -0.15 13.13
C HIS A 89 8.38 -1.22 12.40
N ALA A 90 7.95 -0.94 11.17
CA ALA A 90 7.21 -1.89 10.35
C ALA A 90 8.11 -3.08 9.94
N THR A 91 7.91 -4.25 10.55
CA THR A 91 8.59 -5.47 10.09
C THR A 91 7.84 -6.15 8.94
N PRO A 92 8.52 -6.89 8.06
CA PRO A 92 7.86 -7.71 7.04
C PRO A 92 6.88 -8.74 7.64
N GLU A 93 7.12 -9.15 8.90
CA GLU A 93 6.24 -10.06 9.64
C GLU A 93 4.90 -9.39 10.01
N MET A 94 4.92 -8.11 10.41
CA MET A 94 3.73 -7.31 10.72
C MET A 94 2.79 -7.21 9.51
N VAL A 95 3.33 -7.09 8.30
CA VAL A 95 2.52 -6.98 7.07
C VAL A 95 2.24 -8.35 6.45
N GLY A 96 2.88 -9.43 6.92
CA GLY A 96 2.73 -10.76 6.33
C GLY A 96 3.22 -10.86 4.90
N ILE A 97 4.19 -10.02 4.53
CA ILE A 97 4.85 -10.08 3.23
C ILE A 97 5.90 -11.19 3.32
N ASN A 98 5.51 -12.42 2.98
CA ASN A 98 6.50 -13.36 2.46
C ASN A 98 6.87 -12.82 1.07
N VAL A 99 8.04 -12.20 0.95
CA VAL A 99 8.54 -11.51 -0.27
C VAL A 99 8.45 -12.40 -1.52
N LYS A 100 8.32 -13.72 -1.37
CA LYS A 100 8.05 -14.68 -2.46
C LYS A 100 6.72 -14.44 -3.18
N LEU A 101 5.67 -13.91 -2.54
CA LEU A 101 4.37 -13.64 -3.18
C LEU A 101 4.37 -12.41 -4.11
N PHE A 102 5.37 -11.52 -3.98
CA PHE A 102 5.58 -10.42 -4.94
C PHE A 102 6.14 -10.89 -6.30
N GLN A 103 6.50 -12.18 -6.44
CA GLN A 103 6.74 -12.78 -7.76
C GLN A 103 5.45 -13.05 -8.55
N CYS A 104 4.27 -12.70 -8.03
CA CYS A 104 3.06 -12.67 -8.83
C CYS A 104 3.18 -11.55 -9.88
N SER A 105 3.54 -11.95 -11.09
CA SER A 105 3.81 -11.17 -12.31
C SER A 105 2.71 -10.19 -12.75
N LEU A 106 1.59 -10.13 -12.01
CA LEU A 106 0.47 -9.21 -12.23
C LEU A 106 0.62 -7.86 -11.52
N PHE A 107 1.35 -7.78 -10.38
CA PHE A 107 1.52 -6.50 -9.68
C PHE A 107 2.57 -5.60 -10.37
N SER A 108 3.50 -6.21 -11.10
CA SER A 108 4.52 -5.54 -11.91
C SER A 108 3.96 -4.68 -13.05
N LYS A 109 2.68 -4.86 -13.44
CA LYS A 109 2.06 -4.09 -14.53
C LYS A 109 1.23 -2.89 -14.08
N ARG A 110 0.94 -2.75 -12.77
CA ARG A 110 0.09 -1.67 -12.24
C ARG A 110 0.73 -0.79 -11.18
N LEU A 111 1.81 -1.22 -10.53
CA LEU A 111 2.63 -0.35 -9.70
C LEU A 111 4.05 -0.30 -10.30
N PRO A 112 4.44 0.84 -10.89
CA PRO A 112 5.70 0.98 -11.64
C PRO A 112 6.90 1.30 -10.74
N ILE A 113 6.70 1.25 -9.42
CA ILE A 113 7.71 1.61 -8.45
C ILE A 113 7.94 0.40 -7.55
N SER A 114 9.14 -0.16 -7.62
CA SER A 114 9.58 -1.23 -6.74
C SER A 114 9.62 -0.70 -5.30
N ILE A 115 9.04 -1.42 -4.34
CA ILE A 115 9.00 -1.04 -2.91
C ILE A 115 10.38 -0.61 -2.35
N PRO A 116 11.52 -1.23 -2.74
CA PRO A 116 12.85 -0.77 -2.35
C PRO A 116 13.21 0.64 -2.86
N LYS A 117 12.73 1.03 -4.04
CA LYS A 117 12.97 2.37 -4.61
C LYS A 117 12.18 3.45 -3.88
N LEU A 118 10.98 3.13 -3.38
CA LEU A 118 10.22 4.03 -2.51
C LEU A 118 10.96 4.30 -1.20
N TYR A 119 11.50 3.25 -0.57
CA TYR A 119 12.26 3.38 0.67
C TYR A 119 13.50 4.27 0.50
N LEU A 120 14.29 4.05 -0.55
CA LEU A 120 15.46 4.87 -0.87
C LEU A 120 15.09 6.32 -1.21
N ALA A 121 14.03 6.54 -1.99
CA ALA A 121 13.56 7.88 -2.30
C ALA A 121 13.01 8.65 -1.08
N PHE A 122 12.41 7.95 -0.10
CA PHE A 122 12.05 8.57 1.19
C PHE A 122 13.27 8.91 2.05
N GLN A 123 14.42 8.28 1.81
CA GLN A 123 15.67 8.53 2.53
C GLN A 123 16.45 9.72 1.93
N GLU A 124 16.36 9.92 0.61
CA GLU A 124 17.09 10.98 -0.12
C GLU A 124 16.42 12.37 -0.06
N MET A 125 15.13 12.47 0.28
CA MET A 125 14.40 13.76 0.38
C MET A 125 14.65 14.53 1.71
N SER A 126 15.87 14.49 2.27
CA SER A 126 16.29 15.32 3.42
C SER A 126 16.67 16.73 3.01
#